data_AF-A0A3C1CHZ3-F1
#
_entry.id   AF-A0A3C1CHZ3-F1
#
_cell.length_a   1.000
_cell.length_b   1.000
_cell.length_c   1.000
_cell.angle_alpha   90.00
_cell.angle_beta   90.00
_cell.angle_gamma   90.00
#
_symmetry.space_group_name_H-M   'P 1'
#
loop_
_entity.id
_entity.type
_entity.pdbx_description
1 polymer ?
#
loop_
_entity_poly.entity_id
_entity_poly.type
_entity_poly.pdbx_seq_one_letter_code
_entity_poly.pdbx_strand_id
1 'polypeptide(L)'
;MGVPLSSFTPERSAVLAGPEWLVRRRAAAAGRLSDLALPAEAEEIWRYSGIDGFSLDPFDPARDGAATSKDAGRAAPGDAVALAGLLGPRSALVVSRSGAVVSVDLDAGTPEGLVRVVGDGPLAGDAPDPSPGDDEPDDAFAVLHEAFVRDVVVVDV
;
A
#
# COMPACT_ATOMS: atom_id res chain seq x y z
N MET A 1 -24.20 -13.15 5.18
CA MET A 1 -24.25 -11.71 5.49
C MET A 1 -22.93 -11.39 6.16
N GLY A 2 -22.02 -10.68 5.48
CA GLY A 2 -20.71 -10.32 6.04
C GLY A 2 -20.85 -9.38 7.22
N VAL A 3 -19.95 -9.48 8.20
CA VAL A 3 -19.88 -8.54 9.31
C VAL A 3 -19.33 -7.22 8.77
N PRO A 4 -19.98 -6.07 9.01
CA PRO A 4 -19.48 -4.78 8.53
C PRO A 4 -18.12 -4.44 9.18
N LEU A 5 -17.15 -4.01 8.38
CA LEU A 5 -15.83 -3.59 8.85
C LEU A 5 -15.94 -2.25 9.58
N SER A 6 -15.74 -2.26 10.90
CA SER A 6 -15.93 -1.07 11.74
C SER A 6 -14.86 0.01 11.53
N SER A 7 -13.62 -0.40 11.22
CA SER A 7 -12.46 0.49 11.08
C SER A 7 -12.10 0.87 9.64
N PHE A 8 -12.55 0.10 8.64
CA PHE A 8 -12.16 0.27 7.23
C PHE A 8 -13.35 0.81 6.43
N THR A 9 -13.61 2.11 6.58
CA THR A 9 -14.75 2.79 5.94
C THR A 9 -14.32 3.68 4.76
N PRO A 10 -15.22 4.00 3.82
CA PRO A 10 -14.94 4.94 2.74
C PRO A 10 -14.46 6.31 3.22
N GLU A 11 -14.97 6.81 4.34
CA GLU A 11 -14.57 8.09 4.92
C GLU A 11 -13.09 8.08 5.34
N ARG A 12 -12.62 6.95 5.88
CA ARG A 12 -11.21 6.77 6.27
C ARG A 12 -10.28 6.59 5.08
N SER A 13 -10.76 6.00 3.99
CA SER A 13 -10.02 5.98 2.72
C SER A 13 -9.89 7.39 2.12
N ALA A 14 -10.97 8.18 2.20
CA ALA A 14 -11.07 9.51 1.60
C ALA A 14 -10.14 10.55 2.23
N VAL A 15 -9.69 10.36 3.47
CA VAL A 15 -8.73 11.28 4.12
C VAL A 15 -7.29 11.12 3.63
N LEU A 16 -6.95 10.01 2.95
CA LEU A 16 -5.60 9.88 2.42
C LEU A 16 -5.46 10.80 1.20
N ALA A 17 -4.43 11.65 1.21
CA ALA A 17 -4.10 12.54 0.11
C ALA A 17 -3.28 11.82 -0.98
N GLY A 18 -2.99 12.51 -2.07
CA GLY A 18 -2.25 11.98 -3.22
C GLY A 18 -2.75 12.57 -4.54
N PRO A 19 -2.21 12.14 -5.68
CA PRO A 19 -2.69 12.61 -6.98
C PRO A 19 -4.13 12.16 -7.23
N GLU A 20 -4.80 12.90 -8.11
CA GLU A 20 -6.23 12.74 -8.38
C GLU A 20 -6.59 11.30 -8.79
N TRP A 21 -5.76 10.66 -9.61
CA TRP A 21 -5.99 9.28 -10.04
C TRP A 21 -5.99 8.30 -8.86
N LEU A 22 -5.07 8.46 -7.91
CA LEU A 22 -4.95 7.58 -6.74
C LEU A 22 -6.11 7.80 -5.77
N VAL A 23 -6.55 9.05 -5.62
CA VAL A 23 -7.75 9.38 -4.83
C VAL A 23 -8.99 8.74 -5.45
N ARG A 24 -9.19 8.85 -6.76
CA ARG A 24 -10.33 8.22 -7.46
C ARG A 24 -10.30 6.70 -7.37
N ARG A 25 -9.12 6.10 -7.54
CA ARG A 25 -8.90 4.66 -7.44
C ARG A 25 -9.29 4.12 -6.06
N ARG A 26 -8.81 4.76 -5.00
CA ARG A 26 -9.19 4.45 -3.61
C ARG A 26 -10.68 4.60 -3.35
N ALA A 27 -11.30 5.67 -3.83
CA ALA A 27 -12.74 5.90 -3.65
C ALA A 27 -13.57 4.81 -4.35
N ALA A 28 -13.20 4.41 -5.57
CA ALA A 28 -13.86 3.34 -6.29
C ALA A 28 -13.73 2.00 -5.55
N ALA A 29 -12.54 1.67 -5.05
CA ALA A 29 -12.31 0.44 -4.28
C ALA A 29 -13.06 0.43 -2.95
N ALA A 30 -13.06 1.53 -2.21
CA ALA A 30 -13.80 1.64 -0.95
C ALA A 30 -15.32 1.45 -1.14
N GLY A 31 -15.85 1.91 -2.28
CA GLY A 31 -17.23 1.63 -2.68
C GLY A 31 -17.49 0.13 -2.86
N ARG A 32 -16.65 -0.56 -3.64
CA ARG A 32 -16.78 -2.01 -3.88
C ARG A 32 -16.59 -2.85 -2.61
N LEU A 33 -15.67 -2.45 -1.72
CA LEU A 33 -15.35 -3.20 -0.51
C LEU A 33 -16.57 -3.45 0.38
N SER A 34 -17.51 -2.51 0.42
CA SER A 34 -18.72 -2.62 1.25
C SER A 34 -19.67 -3.75 0.79
N ASP A 35 -19.56 -4.15 -0.48
CA ASP A 35 -20.39 -5.18 -1.09
C ASP A 35 -19.71 -6.56 -1.08
N LEU A 36 -18.42 -6.63 -0.71
CA LEU A 36 -17.64 -7.88 -0.71
C LEU A 36 -17.70 -8.56 0.66
N ALA A 37 -17.88 -9.88 0.62
CA ALA A 37 -17.64 -10.72 1.79
C ALA A 37 -16.15 -10.98 1.94
N LEU A 38 -15.65 -10.99 3.17
CA LEU A 38 -14.31 -11.53 3.43
C LEU A 38 -14.26 -13.01 3.00
N PRO A 39 -13.12 -13.47 2.47
CA PRO A 39 -13.00 -14.85 2.05
C PRO A 39 -13.17 -15.83 3.22
N ALA A 40 -13.68 -17.02 2.92
CA ALA A 40 -13.95 -18.07 3.90
C ALA A 40 -13.30 -19.40 3.53
N GLU A 41 -13.02 -20.25 4.51
CA GLU A 41 -12.44 -21.60 4.28
C GLU A 41 -13.36 -22.54 3.47
N ALA A 42 -14.64 -22.16 3.31
CA ALA A 42 -15.56 -22.82 2.38
C ALA A 42 -15.06 -22.76 0.92
N GLU A 43 -14.33 -21.71 0.55
CA GLU A 43 -13.72 -21.52 -0.76
C GLU A 43 -12.45 -22.37 -0.92
N GLU A 44 -12.27 -22.99 -2.08
CA GLU A 44 -11.18 -23.95 -2.31
C GLU A 44 -9.78 -23.35 -2.11
N ILE A 45 -9.58 -22.10 -2.52
CA ILE A 45 -8.31 -21.39 -2.39
C ILE A 45 -7.96 -21.03 -0.93
N TRP A 46 -8.94 -21.01 -0.03
CA TRP A 46 -8.78 -20.60 1.37
C TRP A 46 -8.86 -21.75 2.38
N ARG A 47 -9.20 -22.97 1.93
CA ARG A 47 -9.52 -24.14 2.77
C ARG A 47 -8.52 -24.50 3.87
N TYR A 48 -7.26 -24.12 3.72
CA TYR A 48 -6.19 -24.44 4.68
C TYR A 48 -5.47 -23.21 5.23
N SER A 49 -6.09 -22.02 5.11
CA SER A 49 -5.46 -20.74 5.46
C SER A 49 -5.69 -20.32 6.92
N GLY A 50 -6.73 -20.81 7.59
CA GLY A 50 -7.17 -20.29 8.90
C GLY A 50 -7.98 -19.00 8.82
N ILE A 51 -8.44 -18.59 7.62
CA ILE A 51 -9.05 -17.26 7.40
C ILE A 51 -10.34 -17.03 8.18
N ASP A 52 -11.10 -18.07 8.49
CA ASP A 52 -12.32 -17.99 9.32
C ASP A 52 -12.03 -17.48 10.75
N GLY A 53 -10.79 -17.63 11.22
CA GLY A 53 -10.32 -17.08 12.50
C GLY A 53 -9.77 -15.65 12.43
N PHE A 54 -9.64 -15.08 11.23
CA PHE A 54 -9.10 -13.74 11.04
C PHE A 54 -10.20 -12.68 11.16
N SER A 55 -9.94 -11.64 11.96
CA SER A 55 -10.84 -10.50 12.14
C SER A 55 -10.09 -9.20 11.89
N LEU A 56 -10.70 -8.32 11.09
CA LEU A 56 -10.18 -6.99 10.79
C LEU A 56 -10.55 -5.94 11.84
N ASP A 57 -11.54 -6.20 12.70
CA ASP A 57 -12.03 -5.24 13.71
C ASP A 57 -10.95 -4.73 14.69
N PRO A 58 -9.96 -5.54 15.12
CA PRO A 58 -8.89 -5.05 16.00
C PRO A 58 -7.90 -4.09 15.33
N PHE A 59 -7.96 -3.95 13.99
CA PHE A 59 -7.01 -3.19 13.19
C PHE A 59 -7.59 -1.83 12.79
N ASP A 60 -6.70 -0.86 12.59
CA ASP A 60 -7.02 0.51 12.23
C ASP A 60 -6.17 0.91 11.01
N PRO A 61 -6.76 1.43 9.91
CA PRO A 61 -6.00 1.96 8.78
C PRO A 61 -5.12 3.13 9.25
N ALA A 62 -3.85 2.82 9.55
CA ALA A 62 -2.81 3.70 10.09
C ALA A 62 -3.27 4.54 11.30
N ARG A 63 -2.91 4.08 12.52
CA ARG A 63 -3.17 4.79 13.78
C ARG A 63 -2.73 6.26 13.77
N ASP A 64 -3.41 7.08 14.56
CA ASP A 64 -2.93 8.42 14.92
C ASP A 64 -1.47 8.38 15.40
N GLY A 65 -0.62 9.22 14.79
CA GLY A 65 0.83 9.25 15.05
C GLY A 65 1.65 8.22 14.28
N ALA A 66 1.04 7.44 13.38
CA ALA A 66 1.79 6.63 12.41
C ALA A 66 2.64 7.54 11.51
N ALA A 67 3.79 7.02 11.07
CA ALA A 67 4.66 7.72 10.14
C ALA A 67 3.86 8.13 8.90
N THR A 68 4.05 9.37 8.48
CA THR A 68 3.42 9.91 7.29
C THR A 68 4.49 10.05 6.21
N SER A 69 4.05 10.06 4.96
CA SER A 69 4.93 10.34 3.83
C SER A 69 5.56 11.73 3.97
N LYS A 70 4.96 12.64 4.75
CA LYS A 70 5.51 13.98 5.05
C LYS A 70 6.75 13.95 5.94
N ASP A 71 6.93 12.88 6.71
CA ASP A 71 8.10 12.66 7.55
C ASP A 71 9.29 12.06 6.77
N ALA A 72 9.13 11.88 5.45
CA ALA A 72 10.12 11.19 4.65
C ALA A 72 11.45 11.95 4.57
N GLY A 73 12.54 11.20 4.69
CA GLY A 73 13.90 11.67 4.54
C GLY A 73 14.58 11.03 3.33
N ARG A 74 15.67 11.64 2.86
CA ARG A 74 16.44 11.09 1.74
C ARG A 74 17.29 9.87 2.12
N ALA A 75 17.67 9.76 3.40
CA ALA A 75 18.47 8.65 3.91
C ALA A 75 17.58 7.60 4.58
N ALA A 76 17.79 6.33 4.25
CA ALA A 76 17.09 5.22 4.87
C ALA A 76 17.52 5.02 6.34
N PRO A 77 16.60 4.56 7.21
CA PRO A 77 16.94 4.14 8.58
C PRO A 77 18.07 3.11 8.59
N GLY A 78 19.02 3.25 9.54
CA GLY A 78 20.24 2.43 9.56
C GLY A 78 19.99 0.94 9.73
N ASP A 79 18.94 0.56 10.46
CA ASP A 79 18.47 -0.83 10.59
C ASP A 79 17.93 -1.38 9.25
N ALA A 80 17.14 -0.59 8.52
CA ALA A 80 16.69 -0.94 7.17
C ALA A 80 17.86 -1.12 6.20
N VAL A 81 18.87 -0.22 6.25
CA VAL A 81 20.09 -0.33 5.44
C VAL A 81 20.88 -1.59 5.78
N ALA A 82 21.03 -1.90 7.08
CA ALA A 82 21.75 -3.09 7.54
C ALA A 82 21.07 -4.38 7.09
N LEU A 83 19.74 -4.47 7.23
CA LEU A 83 18.96 -5.61 6.76
C LEU A 83 19.04 -5.77 5.23
N ALA A 84 18.89 -4.67 4.49
CA ALA A 84 19.01 -4.69 3.03
C ALA A 84 20.42 -5.09 2.58
N GLY A 85 21.46 -4.78 3.35
CA GLY A 85 22.84 -5.20 3.08
C GLY A 85 23.04 -6.72 3.07
N LEU A 86 22.18 -7.48 3.76
CA LEU A 86 22.24 -8.96 3.76
C LEU A 86 21.83 -9.56 2.41
N LEU A 87 21.11 -8.81 1.56
CA LEU A 87 20.66 -9.25 0.24
C LEU A 87 21.72 -9.03 -0.86
N GLY A 88 22.80 -8.31 -0.56
CA GLY A 88 23.86 -7.97 -1.51
C GLY A 88 23.63 -6.64 -2.26
N PRO A 89 24.30 -6.44 -3.41
CA PRO A 89 24.20 -5.22 -4.21
C PRO A 89 22.77 -4.95 -4.71
N ARG A 90 22.37 -3.68 -4.77
CA ARG A 90 21.03 -3.23 -5.19
C ARG A 90 21.12 -1.88 -5.90
N SER A 91 20.21 -1.63 -6.85
CA SER A 91 20.06 -0.32 -7.49
C SER A 91 19.28 0.66 -6.60
N ALA A 92 18.37 0.18 -5.77
CA ALA A 92 17.55 1.03 -4.91
C ALA A 92 17.14 0.32 -3.61
N LEU A 93 16.87 1.11 -2.56
CA LEU A 93 16.17 0.72 -1.35
C LEU A 93 15.05 1.70 -1.07
N VAL A 94 13.82 1.21 -1.14
CA VAL A 94 12.62 1.94 -0.71
C VAL A 94 12.19 1.39 0.64
N VAL A 95 11.97 2.27 1.61
CA VAL A 95 11.47 1.90 2.93
C VAL A 95 10.09 2.50 3.11
N SER A 96 9.12 1.64 3.40
CA SER A 96 7.79 2.05 3.83
C SER A 96 7.56 1.71 5.30
N ARG A 97 6.77 2.55 5.98
CA ARG A 97 6.34 2.36 7.36
C ARG A 97 4.86 2.68 7.45
N SER A 98 4.05 1.71 7.86
CA SER A 98 2.59 1.85 7.94
C SER A 98 1.96 2.36 6.63
N GLY A 99 2.47 1.87 5.50
CA GLY A 99 2.01 2.23 4.16
C GLY A 99 2.61 3.52 3.59
N ALA A 100 3.22 4.39 4.40
CA ALA A 100 3.91 5.59 3.92
C ALA A 100 5.35 5.27 3.48
N VAL A 101 5.79 5.74 2.32
CA VAL A 101 7.19 5.69 1.91
C VAL A 101 7.95 6.78 2.64
N VAL A 102 8.91 6.36 3.49
CA VAL A 102 9.67 7.24 4.38
C VAL A 102 11.10 7.50 3.92
N SER A 103 11.62 6.68 3.00
CA SER A 103 12.93 6.94 2.38
C SER A 103 13.09 6.19 1.06
N VAL A 104 13.83 6.82 0.14
CA VAL A 104 14.31 6.20 -1.11
C VAL A 104 15.80 6.47 -1.22
N ASP A 105 16.60 5.42 -1.17
CA ASP A 105 18.04 5.42 -1.35
C ASP A 105 18.38 4.77 -2.70
N LEU A 106 19.06 5.50 -3.58
CA LEU A 106 19.40 5.04 -4.93
C LEU A 106 20.92 4.89 -5.04
N ASP A 107 21.38 3.78 -5.61
CA ASP A 107 22.79 3.62 -5.97
C ASP A 107 23.18 4.63 -7.05
N ALA A 108 24.45 5.05 -7.05
CA ALA A 108 24.97 6.08 -7.96
C ALA A 108 24.83 5.71 -9.45
N GLY A 109 24.79 4.42 -9.80
CA GLY A 109 24.60 3.94 -11.18
C GLY A 109 23.13 3.86 -11.63
N THR A 110 22.18 4.22 -10.77
CA THR A 110 20.75 4.02 -11.04
C THR A 110 20.22 5.01 -12.05
N PRO A 111 19.55 4.56 -13.13
CA PRO A 111 18.91 5.45 -14.09
C PRO A 111 17.88 6.37 -13.42
N GLU A 112 17.84 7.63 -13.88
CA GLU A 112 16.79 8.55 -13.47
C GLU A 112 15.42 7.99 -13.86
N GLY A 113 14.47 8.03 -12.92
CA GLY A 113 13.11 7.53 -13.14
C GLY A 113 12.91 6.02 -12.95
N LEU A 114 13.97 5.24 -12.66
CA LEU A 114 13.83 3.81 -12.34
C LEU A 114 12.83 3.58 -11.20
N VAL A 115 12.86 4.44 -10.18
CA VAL A 115 11.96 4.39 -9.03
C VAL A 115 11.28 5.75 -8.88
N ARG A 116 9.94 5.75 -8.88
CA ARG A 116 9.11 6.92 -8.57
C ARG A 116 8.16 6.58 -7.43
N VAL A 117 8.05 7.50 -6.47
CA VAL A 117 7.05 7.40 -5.39
C VAL A 117 5.89 8.28 -5.77
N VAL A 118 4.68 7.78 -5.60
CA VAL A 118 3.45 8.53 -5.79
C VAL A 118 2.73 8.59 -4.44
N GLY A 119 2.37 9.79 -4.00
CA GLY A 119 1.79 10.02 -2.67
C GLY A 119 1.61 11.49 -2.36
N ASP A 120 1.56 11.82 -1.07
CA ASP A 120 1.44 13.21 -0.54
C ASP A 120 2.70 13.68 0.22
N GLY A 121 3.82 12.97 0.07
CA GLY A 121 5.10 13.25 0.73
C GLY A 121 6.09 14.06 -0.13
N PRO A 122 7.21 14.53 0.43
CA PRO A 122 8.24 15.27 -0.31
C PRO A 122 9.03 14.39 -1.28
N LEU A 123 8.93 13.05 -1.16
CA LEU A 123 9.47 12.10 -2.13
C LEU A 123 8.51 11.84 -3.29
N ALA A 124 7.26 12.34 -3.22
CA ALA A 124 6.28 12.13 -4.26
C ALA A 124 6.70 12.85 -5.54
N GLY A 125 6.77 12.10 -6.63
CA GLY A 125 6.90 12.60 -7.99
C GLY A 125 5.60 12.40 -8.77
N ASP A 126 5.57 12.95 -9.97
CA ASP A 126 4.49 12.68 -10.92
C ASP A 126 4.71 11.31 -11.58
N ALA A 127 3.66 10.51 -11.64
CA ALA A 127 3.61 9.29 -12.42
C ALA A 127 2.17 9.04 -12.86
N PRO A 128 1.97 8.58 -14.12
CA PRO A 128 0.65 8.15 -14.55
C PRO A 128 0.18 6.97 -13.71
N ASP A 129 -1.15 6.77 -13.66
CA ASP A 129 -1.74 5.58 -13.03
C ASP A 129 -1.13 4.32 -13.66
N PRO A 130 -0.41 3.48 -12.87
CA PRO A 130 -0.01 2.17 -13.34
C PRO A 130 -1.29 1.35 -13.42
N SER A 131 -1.84 1.22 -14.64
CA SER A 131 -3.04 0.42 -14.89
C SER A 131 -2.90 -0.91 -14.15
N PRO A 132 -3.90 -1.31 -13.34
CA PRO A 132 -3.91 -2.67 -12.79
C PRO A 132 -3.81 -3.65 -13.97
N GLY A 133 -3.06 -4.74 -13.76
CA GLY A 133 -3.03 -5.82 -14.75
C GLY A 133 -4.41 -6.47 -14.85
N ASP A 134 -4.74 -7.03 -16.02
CA ASP A 134 -6.06 -7.61 -16.30
C ASP A 134 -6.40 -8.85 -15.42
N ASP A 135 -5.42 -9.40 -14.69
CA ASP A 135 -5.53 -10.62 -13.87
C ASP A 135 -5.57 -10.37 -12.35
N GLU A 136 -5.79 -9.13 -11.89
CA GLU A 136 -5.78 -8.85 -10.45
C GLU A 136 -6.99 -9.52 -9.75
N PRO A 137 -6.78 -10.36 -8.72
CA PRO A 137 -7.88 -11.03 -8.04
C PRO A 137 -8.77 -9.98 -7.36
N ASP A 138 -10.06 -9.95 -7.72
CA ASP A 138 -11.05 -8.99 -7.19
C ASP A 138 -11.63 -9.44 -5.84
N ASP A 139 -10.80 -10.02 -4.97
CA ASP A 139 -11.22 -10.43 -3.64
C ASP A 139 -11.23 -9.25 -2.65
N ALA A 140 -11.88 -9.46 -1.51
CA ALA A 140 -12.03 -8.41 -0.51
C ALA A 140 -10.69 -7.86 0.01
N PHE A 141 -9.60 -8.63 0.01
CA PHE A 141 -8.29 -8.17 0.48
C PHE A 141 -7.57 -7.34 -0.58
N ALA A 142 -7.67 -7.69 -1.86
CA ALA A 142 -7.15 -6.88 -2.95
C ALA A 142 -7.88 -5.53 -3.01
N VAL A 143 -9.21 -5.54 -2.90
CA VAL A 143 -10.01 -4.30 -2.87
C VAL A 143 -9.75 -3.50 -1.60
N LEU A 144 -9.53 -4.14 -0.45
CA LEU A 144 -9.11 -3.47 0.79
C LEU A 144 -7.74 -2.79 0.62
N HIS A 145 -6.77 -3.48 0.02
CA HIS A 145 -5.47 -2.91 -0.30
C HIS A 145 -5.61 -1.69 -1.22
N GLU A 146 -6.37 -1.81 -2.31
CA GLU A 146 -6.60 -0.71 -3.25
C GLU A 146 -7.31 0.48 -2.59
N ALA A 147 -8.25 0.24 -1.68
CA ALA A 147 -8.97 1.30 -0.97
C ALA A 147 -8.07 2.07 0.03
N PHE A 148 -7.02 1.45 0.56
CA PHE A 148 -6.22 2.03 1.65
C PHE A 148 -4.72 2.16 1.34
N VAL A 149 -4.28 1.84 0.11
CA VAL A 149 -2.90 2.06 -0.32
C VAL A 149 -2.56 3.54 -0.22
N ARG A 150 -1.52 3.85 0.56
CA ARG A 150 -1.19 5.24 0.91
C ARG A 150 -0.27 5.87 -0.10
N ASP A 151 0.88 5.25 -0.32
CA ASP A 151 1.84 5.63 -1.35
C ASP A 151 2.06 4.45 -2.31
N VAL A 152 2.31 4.76 -3.58
CA VAL A 152 2.61 3.78 -4.62
C VAL A 152 4.06 3.92 -5.05
N VAL A 153 4.76 2.80 -5.17
CA VAL A 153 6.12 2.76 -5.71
C VAL A 153 6.04 2.23 -7.12
N VAL A 154 6.39 3.06 -8.10
CA VAL A 154 6.46 2.70 -9.51
C VAL A 154 7.91 2.39 -9.85
N VAL A 155 8.15 1.19 -10.37
CA VAL A 155 9.44 0.75 -10.89
C VAL A 155 9.32 0.61 -12.39
N ASP A 156 10.13 1.36 -13.15
CA ASP A 156 10.07 1.46 -14.61
C ASP A 156 11.44 1.14 -15.21
N VAL A 157 11.52 0.09 -16.03
CA VAL A 157 12.77 -0.56 -16.48
C VAL A 157 12.94 -0.50 -17.98
#